data_AF-A0A7L4QIF0-F1
#
_entry.id   AF-A0A7L4QIF0-F1
#
_cell.length_a   1.000
_cell.length_b   1.000
_cell.length_c   1.000
_cell.angle_alpha   90.00
_cell.angle_beta   90.00
_cell.angle_gamma   90.00
#
_symmetry.space_group_name_H-M   'P 1'
#
loop_
_entity.id
_entity.type
_entity.pdbx_description
1 polymer ?
#
loop_
_entity_poly.entity_id
_entity_poly.type
_entity_poly.pdbx_seq_one_letter_code
_entity_poly.pdbx_strand_id
1 'polypeptide(L)'
;IASKLLEDKPLDPYEERIIALTELGIPYRKADNPEDILLNRLQERSSSKNKFLLPSSKRNIVNFEDAFNGNDISLKKKLEDFGLSKDSAEYITCPQKEECICKKCQKKYSSSSERIREMRRRLYEIKGFNREVCPYTH
;
A
#
# COMPACT_ATOMS: atom_id res chain seq x y z
N ILE A 1 -28.48 2.40 15.84
CA ILE A 1 -27.20 2.12 16.54
C ILE A 1 -26.52 1.00 15.77
N ALA A 2 -25.62 1.33 14.85
CA ALA A 2 -24.81 0.31 14.18
C ALA A 2 -23.93 -0.37 15.24
N SER A 3 -23.93 -1.69 15.23
CA SER A 3 -23.27 -2.53 16.24
C SER A 3 -21.78 -2.22 16.33
N LYS A 4 -21.34 -1.71 17.48
CA LYS A 4 -19.93 -1.49 17.87
C LYS A 4 -19.06 -2.77 17.86
N LEU A 5 -19.64 -3.95 17.63
CA LEU A 5 -18.98 -5.24 17.81
C LEU A 5 -18.16 -5.72 16.59
N LEU A 6 -18.20 -5.01 15.46
CA LEU A 6 -17.50 -5.43 14.23
C LEU A 6 -16.21 -4.66 13.94
N GLU A 7 -15.88 -3.60 14.69
CA GLU A 7 -14.77 -2.70 14.37
C GLU A 7 -13.38 -3.18 14.87
N ASP A 8 -13.32 -4.23 15.70
CA ASP A 8 -12.06 -4.62 16.39
C ASP A 8 -11.32 -5.81 15.77
N LYS A 9 -11.72 -6.33 14.60
CA LYS A 9 -10.89 -7.34 13.93
C LYS A 9 -9.68 -6.65 13.29
N PRO A 10 -8.44 -7.02 13.69
CA PRO A 10 -7.25 -6.49 13.03
C PRO A 10 -7.28 -6.90 11.55
N LEU A 11 -6.96 -5.96 10.66
CA LEU A 11 -6.83 -6.25 9.23
C LEU A 11 -5.77 -7.32 9.03
N ASP A 12 -6.03 -8.25 8.13
CA ASP A 12 -5.02 -9.24 7.81
C ASP A 12 -3.86 -8.60 7.01
N PRO A 13 -2.66 -9.23 6.99
CA PRO A 13 -1.52 -8.65 6.28
C PRO A 13 -1.75 -8.43 4.78
N TYR A 14 -2.59 -9.23 4.13
CA TYR A 14 -2.89 -9.05 2.71
C TYR A 14 -3.76 -7.80 2.49
N GLU A 15 -4.80 -7.60 3.31
CA GLU A 15 -5.65 -6.41 3.30
C GLU A 15 -4.84 -5.13 3.57
N GLU A 16 -3.95 -5.17 4.56
CA GLU A 16 -3.03 -4.07 4.84
C GLU A 16 -2.18 -3.72 3.60
N ARG A 17 -1.68 -4.72 2.87
CA ARG A 17 -0.92 -4.48 1.63
C ARG A 17 -1.81 -3.92 0.51
N ILE A 18 -3.05 -4.39 0.36
CA ILE A 18 -3.99 -3.82 -0.61
C ILE A 18 -4.16 -2.33 -0.34
N ILE A 19 -4.44 -1.96 0.91
CA ILE A 19 -4.62 -0.56 1.30
C ILE A 19 -3.31 0.20 1.09
N ALA A 20 -2.18 -0.30 1.58
CA ALA A 20 -0.92 0.43 1.56
C ALA A 20 -0.26 0.56 0.18
N LEU A 21 -0.45 -0.39 -0.72
CA LEU A 21 0.36 -0.50 -1.93
C LEU A 21 -0.42 -0.24 -3.21
N THR A 22 -1.76 -0.28 -3.17
CA THR A 22 -2.60 -0.06 -4.36
C THR A 22 -3.30 1.30 -4.33
N GLU A 23 -3.89 1.67 -5.47
CA GLU A 23 -4.70 2.88 -5.59
C GLU A 23 -5.99 2.81 -4.75
N LEU A 24 -6.42 1.64 -4.28
CA LEU A 24 -7.63 1.51 -3.46
C LEU A 24 -7.52 2.21 -2.10
N GLY A 25 -6.30 2.25 -1.53
CA GLY A 25 -6.08 2.90 -0.24
C GLY A 25 -5.86 4.41 -0.32
N ILE A 26 -6.14 5.06 -1.46
CA ILE A 26 -6.22 6.51 -1.53
C ILE A 26 -7.48 6.95 -0.76
N PRO A 27 -7.33 7.81 0.27
CA PRO A 27 -8.44 8.23 1.11
C PRO A 27 -9.37 9.18 0.36
N TYR A 28 -10.58 9.36 0.90
CA TYR A 28 -11.42 10.47 0.50
C TYR A 28 -10.88 11.77 1.10
N ARG A 29 -10.77 12.81 0.28
CA ARG A 29 -10.38 14.15 0.71
C ARG A 29 -11.63 15.00 0.94
N LYS A 30 -11.53 15.99 1.82
CA LYS A 30 -12.59 16.96 2.03
C LYS A 30 -12.75 17.80 0.76
N ALA A 31 -13.97 17.99 0.31
CA ALA A 31 -14.36 18.90 -0.76
C ALA A 31 -15.72 19.52 -0.42
N ASP A 32 -16.14 20.53 -1.19
CA ASP A 32 -17.35 21.31 -0.89
C ASP A 32 -18.64 20.53 -1.19
N ASN A 33 -18.61 19.59 -2.15
CA ASN A 33 -19.73 18.72 -2.47
C ASN A 33 -19.30 17.24 -2.60
N PRO A 34 -20.23 16.28 -2.48
CA PRO A 34 -19.93 14.86 -2.60
C PRO A 34 -19.43 14.42 -3.98
N GLU A 35 -19.87 15.05 -5.08
CA GLU A 35 -19.39 14.69 -6.42
C GLU A 35 -17.89 14.96 -6.58
N ASP A 36 -17.41 16.09 -6.05
CA ASP A 36 -15.99 16.46 -6.06
C ASP A 36 -15.13 15.51 -5.25
N ILE A 37 -15.65 15.01 -4.11
CA ILE A 37 -14.96 13.97 -3.32
C ILE A 37 -14.69 12.73 -4.18
N LEU A 38 -15.69 12.30 -4.95
CA LEU A 38 -15.57 11.14 -5.82
C LEU A 38 -14.66 11.41 -7.02
N LEU A 39 -14.84 12.56 -7.68
CA LEU A 39 -14.06 12.94 -8.86
C LEU A 39 -12.58 13.13 -8.54
N ASN A 40 -12.26 13.86 -7.46
CA ASN A 40 -10.89 14.07 -7.01
C ASN A 40 -10.22 12.74 -6.66
N ARG A 41 -10.93 11.84 -5.96
CA ARG A 41 -10.39 10.52 -5.64
C ARG A 41 -10.14 9.68 -6.90
N LEU A 42 -11.03 9.73 -7.89
CA LEU A 42 -10.83 9.03 -9.16
C LEU A 42 -9.61 9.56 -9.91
N GLN A 43 -9.41 10.88 -9.91
CA GLN A 43 -8.24 11.53 -10.50
C GLN A 43 -6.95 11.14 -9.77
N GLU A 44 -6.91 11.19 -8.43
CA GLU A 44 -5.76 10.76 -7.62
C GLU A 44 -5.41 9.29 -7.86
N ARG A 45 -6.42 8.42 -7.94
CA ARG A 45 -6.24 7.00 -8.26
C ARG A 45 -5.64 6.81 -9.65
N SER A 46 -6.17 7.50 -10.64
CA SER A 46 -5.69 7.43 -12.02
C SER A 46 -4.25 7.92 -12.14
N SER A 47 -3.91 9.03 -11.50
CA SER A 47 -2.59 9.65 -11.58
C SER A 47 -1.51 8.83 -10.85
N SER A 48 -1.87 8.13 -9.77
CA SER A 48 -0.94 7.33 -8.95
C SER A 48 -0.74 5.91 -9.46
N LYS A 49 -1.76 5.32 -10.12
CA LYS A 49 -1.76 3.94 -10.60
C LYS A 49 -0.63 3.69 -11.60
N ASN A 50 0.05 2.55 -11.46
CA ASN A 50 1.22 2.11 -12.25
C ASN A 50 2.45 3.03 -12.15
N LYS A 51 2.35 4.22 -11.55
CA LYS A 51 3.48 5.14 -11.34
C LYS A 51 4.05 5.01 -9.94
N PHE A 52 3.20 5.18 -8.93
CA PHE A 52 3.59 5.15 -7.52
C PHE A 52 2.89 4.03 -6.76
N LEU A 53 1.71 3.61 -7.24
CA LEU A 53 0.89 2.57 -6.62
C LEU A 53 0.59 1.44 -7.60
N LEU A 54 0.51 0.21 -7.06
CA LEU A 54 0.17 -0.99 -7.81
C LEU A 54 -1.29 -0.96 -8.27
N PRO A 55 -1.60 -1.50 -9.46
CA PRO A 55 -2.96 -1.51 -9.99
C PRO A 55 -3.83 -2.61 -9.35
N SER A 56 -4.90 -2.22 -8.65
CA SER A 56 -5.84 -3.15 -8.00
C SER A 56 -6.66 -3.99 -8.98
N SER A 57 -6.67 -3.64 -10.27
CA SER A 57 -7.33 -4.39 -11.34
C SER A 57 -6.70 -5.76 -11.61
N LYS A 58 -5.54 -6.07 -11.02
CA LYS A 58 -4.88 -7.36 -11.13
C LYS A 58 -5.03 -8.11 -9.82
N ARG A 59 -5.68 -9.28 -9.89
CA ARG A 59 -5.77 -10.19 -8.73
C ARG A 59 -4.36 -10.52 -8.23
N ASN A 60 -4.21 -10.62 -6.91
CA ASN A 60 -2.98 -11.02 -6.22
C ASN A 60 -1.76 -10.10 -6.43
N ILE A 61 -1.94 -8.86 -6.91
CA ILE A 61 -0.81 -7.95 -7.21
C ILE A 61 0.06 -7.64 -5.99
N VAL A 62 -0.45 -7.85 -4.77
CA VAL A 62 0.28 -7.66 -3.51
C VAL A 62 0.72 -8.98 -2.84
N ASN A 63 0.62 -10.11 -3.54
CA ASN A 63 1.09 -11.40 -3.05
C ASN A 63 2.58 -11.61 -3.37
N PHE A 64 3.45 -10.96 -2.59
CA PHE A 64 4.89 -11.01 -2.81
C PHE A 64 5.51 -12.38 -2.49
N GLU A 65 4.89 -13.16 -1.61
CA GLU A 65 5.38 -14.49 -1.27
C GLU A 65 5.26 -15.43 -2.48
N ASP A 66 4.10 -15.48 -3.13
CA ASP A 66 3.91 -16.26 -4.36
C ASP A 66 4.79 -15.78 -5.52
N ALA A 67 5.05 -14.47 -5.59
CA ALA A 67 5.85 -13.86 -6.65
C ALA A 67 7.36 -14.17 -6.53
N PHE A 68 7.93 -14.04 -5.33
CA PHE A 68 9.38 -14.09 -5.14
C PHE A 68 9.90 -15.37 -4.49
N ASN A 69 9.04 -16.10 -3.77
CA ASN A 69 9.38 -17.38 -3.15
C ASN A 69 8.58 -18.55 -3.76
N GLY A 70 7.46 -18.25 -4.42
CA GLY A 70 6.66 -19.22 -5.16
C GLY A 70 7.03 -19.30 -6.64
N ASN A 71 6.10 -19.82 -7.43
CA ASN A 71 6.26 -20.09 -8.86
C ASN A 71 5.45 -19.14 -9.76
N ASP A 72 4.89 -18.04 -9.24
CA ASP A 72 4.11 -17.09 -10.05
C ASP A 72 5.03 -16.14 -10.85
N ILE A 73 5.58 -16.67 -11.94
CA ILE A 73 6.47 -15.94 -12.87
C ILE A 73 5.76 -14.71 -13.46
N SER A 74 4.45 -14.80 -13.71
CA SER A 74 3.67 -13.69 -14.29
C SER A 74 3.57 -12.51 -13.33
N LEU A 75 3.30 -12.79 -12.05
CA LEU A 75 3.24 -11.79 -11.01
C LEU A 75 4.63 -11.21 -10.73
N LYS A 76 5.66 -12.06 -10.63
CA LYS A 76 7.05 -11.63 -10.46
C LYS A 76 7.45 -10.61 -11.53
N LYS A 77 7.25 -10.95 -12.80
CA LYS A 77 7.59 -10.06 -13.92
C LYS A 77 6.85 -8.72 -13.83
N LYS A 78 5.57 -8.71 -13.46
CA LYS A 78 4.80 -7.45 -13.30
C LYS A 78 5.35 -6.57 -12.17
N LEU A 79 5.76 -7.18 -11.06
CA LEU A 79 6.36 -6.46 -9.95
C LEU A 79 7.73 -5.89 -10.36
N GLU A 80 8.55 -6.68 -11.06
CA GLU A 80 9.83 -6.24 -11.61
C GLU A 80 9.65 -5.11 -12.63
N ASP A 81 8.69 -5.20 -13.55
CA ASP A 81 8.32 -4.15 -14.51
C ASP A 81 7.86 -2.87 -13.79
N PHE A 82 7.20 -3.02 -12.63
CA PHE A 82 6.84 -1.91 -11.76
C PHE A 82 8.03 -1.37 -10.94
N GLY A 83 9.20 -2.02 -11.01
CA GLY A 83 10.43 -1.62 -10.31
C GLY A 83 10.55 -2.18 -8.90
N LEU A 84 9.88 -3.29 -8.58
CA LEU A 84 10.00 -4.00 -7.31
C LEU A 84 10.78 -5.30 -7.48
N SER A 85 11.93 -5.37 -6.83
CA SER A 85 12.69 -6.60 -6.60
C SER A 85 12.25 -7.32 -5.33
N LYS A 86 12.72 -8.55 -5.13
CA LYS A 86 12.53 -9.30 -3.88
C LYS A 86 12.95 -8.48 -2.65
N ASP A 87 14.14 -7.91 -2.67
CA ASP A 87 14.67 -7.10 -1.55
C ASP A 87 13.78 -5.89 -1.25
N SER A 88 13.27 -5.23 -2.30
CA SER A 88 12.37 -4.08 -2.13
C SER A 88 11.01 -4.51 -1.56
N ALA A 89 10.50 -5.67 -1.95
CA ALA A 89 9.26 -6.24 -1.43
C ALA A 89 9.39 -6.66 0.04
N GLU A 90 10.52 -7.26 0.41
CA GLU A 90 10.84 -7.58 1.81
C GLU A 90 11.03 -6.31 2.64
N TYR A 91 11.71 -5.29 2.11
CA TYR A 91 11.81 -3.99 2.76
C TYR A 91 10.43 -3.37 2.98
N ILE A 92 9.55 -3.36 1.97
CA ILE A 92 8.20 -2.81 2.07
C ILE A 92 7.40 -3.57 3.13
N THR A 93 7.41 -4.91 3.11
CA THR A 93 6.53 -5.74 3.97
C THR A 93 7.08 -6.04 5.36
N CYS A 94 8.34 -5.69 5.63
CA CYS A 94 8.96 -5.85 6.94
C CYS A 94 8.14 -5.30 8.13
N PRO A 95 7.35 -4.19 8.03
CA PRO A 95 6.48 -3.74 9.12
C PRO A 95 5.44 -4.79 9.58
N GLN A 96 5.13 -5.78 8.75
CA GLN A 96 4.17 -6.84 9.03
C GLN A 96 4.79 -8.08 9.68
N LYS A 97 6.12 -8.15 9.79
CA LYS A 97 6.84 -9.29 10.36
C LYS A 97 7.13 -9.04 11.84
N GLU A 98 7.11 -10.10 12.64
CA GLU A 98 7.38 -10.02 14.10
C GLU A 98 8.80 -9.53 14.40
N GLU A 99 9.73 -9.88 13.51
CA GLU A 99 11.15 -9.52 13.54
C GLU A 99 11.54 -8.67 12.33
N CYS A 100 12.54 -7.81 12.53
CA CYS A 100 13.02 -6.94 11.47
C CYS A 100 13.90 -7.72 10.47
N ILE A 101 13.35 -8.03 9.30
CA ILE A 101 14.08 -8.69 8.21
C ILE A 101 14.94 -7.71 7.38
N CYS A 102 14.57 -6.43 7.35
CA CYS A 102 15.26 -5.44 6.51
C CYS A 102 16.43 -4.72 7.20
N LYS A 103 16.68 -4.99 8.50
CA LYS A 103 17.69 -4.33 9.35
C LYS A 103 17.61 -2.79 9.42
N LYS A 104 16.51 -2.20 8.95
CA LYS A 104 16.26 -0.74 8.92
C LYS A 104 15.15 -0.26 9.85
N CYS A 105 14.46 -1.17 10.56
CA CYS A 105 13.38 -0.77 11.47
C CYS A 105 13.95 -0.24 12.79
N GLN A 106 13.50 0.94 13.21
CA GLN A 106 13.85 1.54 14.50
C GLN A 106 12.87 1.16 15.62
N LYS A 107 11.63 0.78 15.25
CA LYS A 107 10.56 0.39 16.17
C LYS A 107 9.69 -0.71 15.57
N LYS A 108 8.93 -1.40 16.43
CA LYS A 108 7.82 -2.27 16.03
C LYS A 108 6.55 -1.45 15.76
N TYR A 109 5.67 -1.99 14.93
CA TYR A 109 4.40 -1.36 14.54
C TYR A 109 3.23 -2.13 15.13
N SER A 110 2.51 -1.52 16.07
CA SER A 110 1.49 -2.22 16.86
C SER A 110 0.14 -2.29 16.15
N SER A 111 -0.19 -1.27 15.34
CA SER A 111 -1.48 -1.17 14.65
C SER A 111 -1.38 -1.36 13.13
N SER A 112 -2.48 -1.82 12.52
CA SER A 112 -2.60 -1.89 11.06
C SER A 112 -2.40 -0.52 10.40
N SER A 113 -2.92 0.55 11.00
CA SER A 113 -2.74 1.90 10.48
C SER A 113 -1.27 2.33 10.43
N GLU A 114 -0.48 2.01 11.47
CA GLU A 114 0.95 2.26 11.47
C GLU A 114 1.68 1.46 10.39
N ARG A 115 1.37 0.17 10.26
CA ARG A 115 1.95 -0.70 9.22
C ARG A 115 1.62 -0.19 7.82
N ILE A 116 0.36 0.15 7.57
CA ILE A 116 -0.10 0.70 6.28
C ILE A 116 0.64 1.99 5.92
N ARG A 117 0.75 2.93 6.86
CA ARG A 117 1.46 4.21 6.64
C ARG A 117 2.93 3.98 6.32
N GLU A 118 3.59 3.10 7.08
CA GLU A 118 5.00 2.80 6.87
C GLU A 118 5.24 2.07 5.53
N MET A 119 4.43 1.07 5.19
CA MET A 119 4.50 0.39 3.89
C MET A 119 4.34 1.37 2.73
N ARG A 120 3.36 2.28 2.80
CA ARG A 120 3.17 3.34 1.81
C ARG A 120 4.40 4.25 1.70
N ARG A 121 4.95 4.69 2.84
CA ARG A 121 6.14 5.55 2.89
C ARG A 121 7.32 4.88 2.18
N ARG A 122 7.58 3.60 2.46
CA ARG A 122 8.66 2.81 1.87
C ARG A 122 8.49 2.63 0.36
N LEU A 123 7.26 2.35 -0.09
CA LEU A 123 6.96 2.27 -1.51
C LEU A 123 7.26 3.61 -2.21
N TYR A 124 6.81 4.72 -1.64
CA TYR A 124 7.07 6.06 -2.17
C TYR A 124 8.56 6.42 -2.20
N GLU A 125 9.32 6.01 -1.19
CA GLU A 125 10.77 6.15 -1.15
C GLU A 125 11.44 5.41 -2.34
N ILE A 126 11.06 4.15 -2.58
CA ILE A 126 11.55 3.36 -3.73
C ILE A 126 11.18 4.00 -5.07
N LYS A 127 9.97 4.55 -5.17
CA LYS A 127 9.46 5.17 -6.41
C LYS A 127 9.92 6.60 -6.61
N GLY A 128 10.78 7.14 -5.73
CA GLY A 128 11.26 8.52 -5.82
C GLY A 128 10.14 9.56 -5.75
N PHE A 129 9.04 9.24 -5.05
CA PHE A 129 7.91 10.13 -4.94
C PHE A 129 8.26 11.34 -4.07
N ASN A 130 8.28 12.54 -4.65
CA ASN A 130 8.49 13.78 -3.92
C ASN A 130 7.15 14.33 -3.39
N ARG A 131 7.12 14.72 -2.11
CA ARG A 131 5.92 15.11 -1.35
C ARG A 131 5.20 16.35 -1.89
N GLU A 132 5.81 17.10 -2.80
CA GLU A 132 5.18 18.23 -3.49
C GLU A 132 3.97 17.82 -4.35
N VAL A 133 3.81 16.52 -4.65
CA VAL A 133 2.77 16.01 -5.58
C VAL A 133 1.55 15.38 -4.86
N CYS A 134 1.60 15.12 -3.55
CA CYS A 134 0.41 14.66 -2.82
C CYS A 134 0.43 15.20 -1.38
N PRO A 135 -0.27 16.31 -1.11
CA PRO A 135 -0.33 16.87 0.21
C PRO A 135 -1.08 15.89 1.12
N TYR A 136 -0.37 15.35 2.10
CA TYR A 136 -1.00 14.96 3.37
C TYR A 136 -1.34 16.26 4.11
N THR A 137 -2.33 17.00 3.63
CA THR A 137 -2.93 18.08 4.42
C THR A 137 -3.88 17.44 5.41
N HIS A 138 -3.42 17.35 6.65
CA HIS A 138 -4.26 17.30 7.83
C HIS A 138 -5.14 18.54 7.91
#